data_AF-A0A1Y4U9R1-F1
#
_entry.id   AF-A0A1Y4U9R1-F1
#
_cell.length_a   1.000
_cell.length_b   1.000
_cell.length_c   1.000
_cell.angle_alpha   90.00
_cell.angle_beta   90.00
_cell.angle_gamma   90.00
#
_symmetry.space_group_name_H-M   'P 1'
#
loop_
_entity.id
_entity.type
_entity.pdbx_description
1 polymer ?
#
loop_
_entity_poly.entity_id
_entity_poly.type
_entity_poly.pdbx_seq_one_letter_code
_entity_poly.pdbx_strand_id
1 'polypeptide(L)'
;MGIVTTDDKNYKDIAEAIRVKTGKTDLLLPSEMAGEISSITGGGEVIENEKYIRPTEWLPLPQREETKDQIFILVAIYEDTNLPITINTASKCAVSWGDINNTVVTGTANEFTFTWDSVNPDSLFDLWGYRQSLIKIECDKDLLTNLNVTSDLDIKEFIIYANNPKLFIDGKCLVNIESYELYFRNEVLNPALPPFGQNFAGRATYLKNIVLNNVVKNSGYWTFYPYQKEYGSLLNEPKVKFTETVTDFRTYLSSQKRIKVLGDYILPNVDRAEGAFLNMNSLIKIGKVQFGNNVNMSSLFKNCLSLKEVDSVDTSTSNNLNDFVNGCTSLKKLKISVKNATTLSSLASNCKNLVNVEITDDEDKKESVNFYSAFSACENLEKISFNPLICNNVSKLFTGCYSLRYIENANFANATVASELLSNCKSLIFVKNLNLEKSTNNSNAFFRCNNLKIITFAKNECIKSTISFGECTNLSSEMLNYIFETGLADLTGQDTQTITIKGCGGASECDVTIAQSKNWTVVR
;
A
#
# COMPACT_ATOMS: atom_id res chain seq x y z
N MET A 1 -27.67 -30.69 -13.18
CA MET A 1 -27.69 -31.31 -14.51
C MET A 1 -28.54 -32.56 -14.40
N GLY A 2 -29.68 -32.63 -15.10
CA GLY A 2 -30.47 -33.86 -15.16
C GLY A 2 -29.73 -34.89 -16.02
N ILE A 3 -29.55 -36.10 -15.49
CA ILE A 3 -29.03 -37.22 -16.28
C ILE A 3 -30.25 -37.87 -16.94
N VAL A 4 -30.47 -37.54 -18.21
CA VAL A 4 -31.25 -38.39 -19.11
C VAL A 4 -30.25 -39.31 -19.79
N THR A 5 -30.26 -40.59 -19.46
CA THR A 5 -29.59 -41.63 -20.25
C THR A 5 -30.61 -42.70 -20.60
N THR A 6 -30.90 -42.82 -21.89
CA THR A 6 -31.92 -43.71 -22.49
C THR A 6 -31.38 -45.11 -22.80
N ASP A 7 -30.57 -45.69 -21.92
CA ASP A 7 -29.95 -47.00 -22.16
C ASP A 7 -30.35 -48.02 -21.08
N ASP A 8 -31.34 -48.87 -21.39
CA ASP A 8 -31.93 -49.88 -20.50
C ASP A 8 -30.91 -50.89 -19.94
N LYS A 9 -29.75 -51.03 -20.61
CA LYS A 9 -28.69 -51.96 -20.20
C LYS A 9 -27.99 -51.51 -18.92
N ASN A 10 -27.77 -50.20 -18.75
CA ASN A 10 -27.11 -49.65 -17.55
C ASN A 10 -28.00 -49.71 -16.31
N TYR A 11 -29.32 -49.65 -16.46
CA TYR A 11 -30.24 -49.74 -15.32
C TYR A 11 -30.26 -51.14 -14.69
N LYS A 12 -30.17 -52.20 -15.51
CA LYS A 12 -30.09 -53.58 -15.00
C LYS A 12 -28.79 -53.84 -14.24
N ASP A 13 -27.66 -53.32 -14.72
CA ASP A 13 -26.36 -53.49 -14.05
C ASP A 13 -26.31 -52.73 -12.71
N ILE A 14 -26.93 -51.55 -12.63
CA ILE A 14 -27.05 -50.77 -11.38
C ILE A 14 -28.01 -51.46 -10.40
N ALA A 15 -29.13 -51.99 -10.88
CA ALA A 15 -30.09 -52.73 -10.06
C ALA A 15 -29.47 -53.98 -9.42
N GLU A 16 -28.70 -54.73 -10.20
CA GLU A 16 -28.02 -55.95 -9.74
C GLU A 16 -26.92 -55.60 -8.72
N ALA A 17 -26.16 -54.53 -8.94
CA ALA A 17 -25.16 -54.04 -7.99
C ALA A 17 -25.77 -53.61 -6.64
N ILE A 18 -26.94 -52.97 -6.65
CA ILE A 18 -27.68 -52.59 -5.43
C ILE A 18 -28.17 -53.84 -4.68
N ARG A 19 -28.68 -54.84 -5.39
CA ARG A 19 -29.13 -56.12 -4.80
C ARG A 19 -28.00 -56.85 -4.09
N VAL A 20 -26.82 -56.94 -4.73
CA VAL A 20 -25.63 -57.57 -4.15
C VAL A 20 -25.17 -56.86 -2.87
N LYS A 21 -25.24 -55.53 -2.81
CA LYS A 21 -24.81 -54.75 -1.64
C LYS A 21 -25.82 -54.73 -0.48
N THR A 22 -27.12 -54.77 -0.78
CA THR A 22 -28.18 -54.58 0.24
C THR A 22 -28.89 -55.88 0.64
N GLY A 23 -28.71 -56.97 -0.12
CA GLY A 23 -29.32 -58.27 0.14
C GLY A 23 -30.82 -58.39 -0.19
N LYS A 24 -31.40 -57.37 -0.85
CA LYS A 24 -32.84 -57.35 -1.21
C LYS A 24 -33.09 -58.12 -2.52
N THR A 25 -34.15 -58.95 -2.57
CA THR A 25 -34.44 -59.85 -3.70
C THR A 25 -35.52 -59.34 -4.67
N ASP A 26 -36.26 -58.29 -4.32
CA ASP A 26 -37.40 -57.81 -5.10
C ASP A 26 -36.98 -56.82 -6.22
N LEU A 27 -37.80 -56.70 -7.27
CA LEU A 27 -37.57 -55.77 -8.39
C LEU A 27 -38.00 -54.36 -7.96
N LEU A 28 -37.03 -53.48 -7.71
CA LEU A 28 -37.28 -52.08 -7.32
C LEU A 28 -37.75 -51.26 -8.53
N LEU A 29 -38.73 -50.38 -8.31
CA LEU A 29 -39.11 -49.38 -9.31
C LEU A 29 -38.01 -48.30 -9.46
N PRO A 30 -37.89 -47.63 -10.61
CA PRO A 30 -36.84 -46.62 -10.84
C PRO A 30 -36.82 -45.49 -9.80
N SER A 31 -37.98 -45.11 -9.26
CA SER A 31 -38.11 -44.11 -8.19
C SER A 31 -37.58 -44.60 -6.84
N GLU A 32 -37.63 -45.90 -6.57
CA GLU A 32 -37.16 -46.52 -5.32
C GLU A 32 -35.64 -46.75 -5.37
N MET A 33 -35.07 -47.00 -6.56
CA MET A 33 -33.62 -47.09 -6.78
C MET A 33 -32.92 -45.77 -6.48
N ALA A 34 -33.52 -44.62 -6.81
CA ALA A 34 -32.95 -43.31 -6.52
C ALA A 34 -32.77 -43.06 -5.00
N GLY A 35 -33.70 -43.57 -4.18
CA GLY A 35 -33.62 -43.50 -2.72
C GLY A 35 -32.52 -44.37 -2.12
N GLU A 36 -32.34 -45.59 -2.64
CA GLU A 36 -31.28 -46.51 -2.20
C GLU A 36 -29.89 -46.10 -2.70
N ILE A 37 -29.77 -45.50 -3.88
CA ILE A 37 -28.49 -44.93 -4.35
C ILE A 37 -28.04 -43.80 -3.43
N SER A 38 -28.97 -42.93 -3.01
CA SER A 38 -28.71 -41.82 -2.07
C SER A 38 -28.27 -42.30 -0.68
N SER A 39 -28.79 -43.44 -0.21
CA SER A 39 -28.41 -44.04 1.08
C SER A 39 -27.01 -44.70 1.02
N ILE A 40 -26.61 -45.23 -0.15
CA ILE A 40 -25.31 -45.88 -0.37
C ILE A 40 -24.20 -44.86 -0.63
N THR A 41 -24.47 -43.75 -1.30
CA THR A 41 -23.47 -42.74 -1.65
C THR A 41 -23.29 -41.65 -0.59
N GLY A 42 -24.12 -41.63 0.46
CA GLY A 42 -24.05 -40.60 1.50
C GLY A 42 -24.25 -39.22 0.89
N GLY A 43 -25.47 -38.93 0.43
CA GLY A 43 -25.82 -37.68 -0.26
C GLY A 43 -25.51 -36.40 0.52
N GLY A 44 -24.30 -35.91 0.32
CA GLY A 44 -23.82 -34.55 0.52
C GLY A 44 -22.66 -34.36 -0.45
N GLU A 45 -22.56 -33.20 -1.08
CA GLU A 45 -21.45 -32.90 -1.99
C GLU A 45 -20.13 -33.05 -1.21
N VAL A 46 -19.38 -34.14 -1.44
CA VAL A 46 -18.06 -34.36 -0.85
C VAL A 46 -17.10 -33.46 -1.60
N ILE A 47 -16.90 -32.26 -1.06
CA ILE A 47 -15.77 -31.42 -1.43
C ILE A 47 -14.55 -32.05 -0.78
N GLU A 48 -13.76 -32.82 -1.53
CA GLU A 48 -12.42 -33.18 -1.11
C GLU A 48 -11.59 -31.88 -1.05
N ASN A 49 -11.59 -31.23 0.12
CA ASN A 49 -10.73 -30.08 0.37
C ASN A 49 -9.27 -30.56 0.26
N GLU A 50 -8.49 -29.86 -0.58
CA GLU A 50 -7.04 -29.91 -0.52
C GLU A 50 -6.62 -29.80 0.96
N LYS A 51 -5.88 -30.78 1.44
CA LYS A 51 -5.48 -30.98 2.85
C LYS A 51 -5.09 -29.65 3.51
N TYR A 52 -6.02 -29.04 4.26
CA TYR A 52 -5.78 -27.77 4.96
C TYR A 52 -4.69 -27.99 6.01
N ILE A 53 -3.63 -27.19 5.96
CA ILE A 53 -2.55 -27.16 6.95
C ILE A 53 -2.73 -25.89 7.77
N ARG A 54 -3.10 -26.06 9.04
CA ARG A 54 -3.25 -24.96 9.98
C ARG A 54 -1.93 -24.20 10.17
N PRO A 55 -1.92 -22.85 10.17
CA PRO A 55 -0.74 -22.07 10.53
C PRO A 55 -0.25 -22.40 11.94
N THR A 56 1.06 -22.56 12.10
CA THR A 56 1.71 -22.88 13.39
C THR A 56 1.58 -21.77 14.44
N GLU A 57 1.31 -20.56 13.99
CA GLU A 57 1.23 -19.32 14.78
C GLU A 57 -0.20 -19.02 15.28
N TRP A 58 -1.17 -19.86 14.92
CA TRP A 58 -2.53 -19.75 15.45
C TRP A 58 -2.62 -20.26 16.90
N LEU A 59 -3.41 -19.60 17.74
CA LEU A 59 -3.61 -19.98 19.15
C LEU A 59 -3.94 -21.46 19.30
N PRO A 60 -3.18 -22.26 20.07
CA PRO A 60 -3.31 -23.71 20.12
C PRO A 60 -4.75 -24.14 20.45
N LEU A 61 -5.25 -25.16 19.74
CA LEU A 61 -6.58 -25.70 20.05
C LEU A 61 -6.50 -26.52 21.35
N PRO A 62 -7.45 -26.34 22.30
CA PRO A 62 -7.49 -27.12 23.53
C PRO A 62 -7.78 -28.61 23.28
N GLN A 63 -7.43 -29.44 24.28
CA GLN A 63 -7.85 -30.84 24.31
C GLN A 63 -9.36 -30.95 24.55
N ARG A 64 -10.00 -31.95 23.94
CA ARG A 64 -11.45 -32.17 24.02
C ARG A 64 -11.81 -33.03 25.22
N GLU A 65 -12.99 -32.77 25.78
CA GLU A 65 -13.63 -33.64 26.76
C GLU A 65 -14.54 -34.64 26.05
N GLU A 66 -14.32 -35.93 26.26
CA GLU A 66 -15.10 -37.00 25.62
C GLU A 66 -16.55 -37.04 26.11
N THR A 67 -16.83 -36.50 27.30
CA THR A 67 -18.14 -36.52 27.97
C THR A 67 -19.07 -35.38 27.58
N LYS A 68 -18.63 -34.45 26.72
CA LYS A 68 -19.39 -33.28 26.27
C LYS A 68 -19.40 -33.22 24.75
N ASP A 69 -20.29 -32.44 24.17
CA ASP A 69 -20.15 -32.01 22.77
C ASP A 69 -19.50 -30.63 22.76
N GLN A 70 -18.30 -30.52 22.18
CA GLN A 70 -17.50 -29.29 22.19
C GLN A 70 -17.16 -28.84 20.78
N ILE A 71 -17.29 -27.54 20.53
CA ILE A 71 -16.82 -26.86 19.32
C ILE A 71 -15.90 -25.72 19.70
N PHE A 72 -14.72 -25.69 19.09
CA PHE A 72 -13.82 -24.54 19.17
C PHE A 72 -13.81 -23.80 17.84
N ILE A 73 -13.82 -22.47 17.90
CA ILE A 73 -13.84 -21.58 16.75
C ILE A 73 -12.80 -20.47 16.98
N LEU A 74 -11.79 -20.41 16.11
CA LEU A 74 -10.84 -19.28 16.10
C LEU A 74 -11.39 -18.13 15.25
N VAL A 75 -11.22 -16.90 15.73
CA VAL A 75 -11.68 -15.68 15.05
C VAL A 75 -10.55 -14.65 15.00
N ALA A 76 -10.29 -14.13 13.79
CA ALA A 76 -9.34 -13.04 13.56
C ALA A 76 -10.03 -11.67 13.71
N ILE A 77 -9.54 -10.85 14.64
CA ILE A 77 -10.07 -9.51 14.94
C ILE A 77 -9.04 -8.47 14.51
N TYR A 78 -9.39 -7.62 13.53
CA TYR A 78 -8.51 -6.58 12.98
C TYR A 78 -8.75 -5.22 13.68
N GLU A 79 -7.77 -4.33 13.59
CA GLU A 79 -7.90 -2.94 14.05
C GLU A 79 -9.10 -2.25 13.37
N ASP A 80 -9.85 -1.43 14.10
CA ASP A 80 -11.11 -0.77 13.69
C ASP A 80 -12.29 -1.70 13.32
N THR A 81 -12.26 -2.98 13.71
CA THR A 81 -13.36 -3.92 13.47
C THR A 81 -14.36 -3.91 14.62
N ASN A 82 -15.65 -3.84 14.29
CA ASN A 82 -16.75 -4.21 15.17
C ASN A 82 -17.42 -5.43 14.53
N LEU A 83 -17.18 -6.61 15.08
CA LEU A 83 -17.62 -7.88 14.50
C LEU A 83 -18.70 -8.52 15.37
N PRO A 84 -19.99 -8.29 15.08
CA PRO A 84 -21.08 -9.00 15.74
C PRO A 84 -21.11 -10.46 15.27
N ILE A 85 -21.15 -11.39 16.21
CA ILE A 85 -21.32 -12.83 15.98
C ILE A 85 -22.48 -13.32 16.82
N THR A 86 -23.38 -14.08 16.18
CA THR A 86 -24.47 -14.81 16.84
C THR A 86 -24.24 -16.30 16.68
N ILE A 87 -24.32 -17.04 17.78
CA ILE A 87 -24.24 -18.51 17.84
C ILE A 87 -25.61 -19.04 18.23
N ASN A 88 -26.23 -19.75 17.29
CA ASN A 88 -27.51 -20.41 17.45
C ASN A 88 -27.30 -21.93 17.55
N THR A 89 -27.83 -22.55 18.60
CA THR A 89 -27.75 -23.99 18.84
C THR A 89 -29.14 -24.57 19.08
N ALA A 90 -29.38 -25.80 18.62
CA ALA A 90 -30.67 -26.48 18.81
C ALA A 90 -31.00 -26.74 20.30
N SER A 91 -29.96 -26.90 21.12
CA SER A 91 -30.05 -27.11 22.57
C SER A 91 -29.39 -25.95 23.31
N LYS A 92 -29.69 -25.80 24.60
CA LYS A 92 -28.99 -24.82 25.45
C LYS A 92 -27.52 -25.24 25.60
N CYS A 93 -26.63 -24.46 25.01
CA CYS A 93 -25.19 -24.69 25.08
C CYS A 93 -24.52 -23.49 25.73
N ALA A 94 -23.41 -23.75 26.43
CA ALA A 94 -22.54 -22.73 26.98
C ALA A 94 -21.63 -22.20 25.87
N VAL A 95 -21.58 -20.89 25.70
CA VAL A 95 -20.69 -20.21 24.75
C VAL A 95 -19.74 -19.30 25.51
N SER A 96 -18.45 -19.55 25.39
CA SER A 96 -17.37 -18.65 25.83
C SER A 96 -16.77 -17.96 24.60
N TRP A 97 -16.61 -16.64 24.68
CA TRP A 97 -16.16 -15.80 23.56
C TRP A 97 -14.64 -15.49 23.57
N GLY A 98 -13.91 -15.94 24.58
CA GLY A 98 -12.45 -15.77 24.71
C GLY A 98 -11.96 -14.70 25.70
N ASP A 99 -10.66 -14.40 25.59
CA ASP A 99 -9.70 -14.06 26.67
C ASP A 99 -10.03 -12.90 27.65
N ILE A 100 -10.59 -11.75 27.25
CA ILE A 100 -10.58 -10.58 28.15
C ILE A 100 -11.84 -10.46 29.03
N ASN A 101 -12.96 -11.05 28.65
CA ASN A 101 -14.17 -11.09 29.46
C ASN A 101 -14.88 -12.41 29.18
N ASN A 102 -14.47 -13.45 29.90
CA ASN A 102 -14.92 -14.84 29.78
C ASN A 102 -16.39 -15.02 30.23
N THR A 103 -17.29 -14.21 29.70
CA THR A 103 -18.73 -14.27 29.91
C THR A 103 -19.23 -15.51 29.19
N VAL A 104 -19.33 -16.59 29.95
CA VAL A 104 -20.03 -17.79 29.49
C VAL A 104 -21.51 -17.48 29.50
N VAL A 105 -22.12 -17.46 28.32
CA VAL A 105 -23.57 -17.29 28.18
C VAL A 105 -24.17 -18.65 27.84
N THR A 106 -25.29 -19.00 28.47
CA THR A 106 -26.00 -20.26 28.20
C THR A 106 -27.35 -19.95 27.60
N GLY A 107 -27.56 -20.41 26.38
CA GLY A 107 -28.78 -20.13 25.62
C GLY A 107 -28.80 -20.88 24.31
N THR A 108 -29.93 -20.80 23.61
CA THR A 108 -30.09 -21.33 22.24
C THR A 108 -29.71 -20.31 21.17
N ALA A 109 -29.57 -19.03 21.55
CA ALA A 109 -29.07 -17.93 20.72
C ALA A 109 -28.19 -17.05 21.62
N ASN A 110 -26.92 -16.91 21.27
CA ASN A 110 -25.93 -16.15 22.05
C ASN A 110 -25.25 -15.15 21.11
N GLU A 111 -25.11 -13.89 21.54
CA GLU A 111 -24.56 -12.81 20.71
C GLU A 111 -23.37 -12.14 21.39
N PHE A 112 -22.36 -11.78 20.60
CA PHE A 112 -21.21 -11.00 21.06
C PHE A 112 -20.61 -10.17 19.93
N THR A 113 -20.18 -8.95 20.25
CA THR A 113 -19.49 -8.08 19.28
C THR A 113 -18.03 -7.95 19.65
N PHE A 114 -17.16 -8.54 18.83
CA PHE A 114 -15.72 -8.38 18.98
C PHE A 114 -15.28 -6.99 18.51
N THR A 115 -14.51 -6.32 19.36
CA THR A 115 -13.72 -5.14 19.02
C THR A 115 -12.24 -5.44 19.18
N TRP A 116 -11.36 -4.62 18.58
CA TRP A 116 -9.91 -4.77 18.73
C TRP A 116 -9.46 -4.87 20.21
N ASP A 117 -10.08 -4.06 21.08
CA ASP A 117 -9.79 -4.01 22.50
C ASP A 117 -10.46 -5.14 23.32
N SER A 118 -11.39 -5.88 22.73
CA SER A 118 -12.02 -7.06 23.36
C SER A 118 -11.15 -8.31 23.31
N VAL A 119 -10.05 -8.29 22.55
CA VAL A 119 -9.17 -9.43 22.30
C VAL A 119 -7.77 -9.18 22.85
N ASN A 120 -7.17 -10.22 23.44
CA ASN A 120 -5.86 -10.17 24.08
C ASN A 120 -4.80 -9.53 23.18
N PRO A 121 -4.11 -8.45 23.60
CA PRO A 121 -3.03 -7.86 22.81
C PRO A 121 -1.89 -8.83 22.51
N ASP A 122 -1.66 -9.83 23.36
CA ASP A 122 -0.60 -10.83 23.18
C ASP A 122 -0.93 -11.87 22.10
N SER A 123 -2.17 -11.92 21.60
CA SER A 123 -2.56 -12.80 20.50
C SER A 123 -2.37 -12.16 19.11
N LEU A 124 -1.63 -11.04 19.04
CA LEU A 124 -1.30 -10.35 17.80
C LEU A 124 -0.50 -11.25 16.86
N PHE A 125 -1.05 -11.50 15.68
CA PHE A 125 -0.33 -12.12 14.58
C PHE A 125 0.28 -11.04 13.67
N ASP A 126 1.53 -10.68 13.95
CA ASP A 126 2.22 -9.54 13.34
C ASP A 126 2.22 -9.53 11.80
N LEU A 127 2.38 -10.72 11.21
CA LEU A 127 2.47 -10.91 9.77
C LEU A 127 1.19 -10.45 9.06
N TRP A 128 0.01 -10.77 9.63
CA TRP A 128 -1.30 -10.51 9.01
C TRP A 128 -2.08 -9.39 9.71
N GLY A 129 -1.58 -8.88 10.84
CA GLY A 129 -2.10 -7.67 11.49
C GLY A 129 -3.46 -7.82 12.15
N TYR A 130 -3.75 -8.98 12.74
CA TYR A 130 -4.95 -9.21 13.55
C TYR A 130 -4.60 -9.83 14.91
N ARG A 131 -5.48 -9.64 15.90
CA ARG A 131 -5.50 -10.42 17.14
C ARG A 131 -6.41 -11.63 16.98
N GLN A 132 -6.20 -12.67 17.76
CA GLN A 132 -6.96 -13.90 17.70
C GLN A 132 -7.81 -14.08 18.96
N SER A 133 -9.07 -14.47 18.81
CA SER A 133 -9.91 -14.96 19.90
C SER A 133 -10.35 -16.40 19.64
N LEU A 134 -10.49 -17.18 20.72
CA LEU A 134 -10.97 -18.57 20.67
C LEU A 134 -12.36 -18.64 21.32
N ILE A 135 -13.38 -18.88 20.51
CA ILE A 135 -14.73 -19.17 20.98
C ILE A 135 -14.83 -20.67 21.30
N LYS A 136 -15.41 -20.99 22.45
CA LYS A 136 -15.73 -22.37 22.87
C LYS A 136 -17.24 -22.50 23.02
N ILE A 137 -17.84 -23.44 22.29
CA ILE A 137 -19.23 -23.88 22.46
C ILE A 137 -19.20 -25.24 23.13
N GLU A 138 -19.99 -25.43 24.19
CA GLU A 138 -20.06 -26.67 24.94
C GLU A 138 -21.51 -27.03 25.27
N CYS A 139 -21.89 -28.27 24.97
CA CYS A 139 -23.19 -28.84 25.29
C CYS A 139 -23.02 -30.18 26.00
N ASP A 140 -24.08 -30.66 26.65
CA ASP A 140 -24.11 -32.06 27.06
C ASP A 140 -24.03 -32.99 25.84
N LYS A 141 -23.52 -34.19 26.06
CA LYS A 141 -23.27 -35.18 25.02
C LYS A 141 -24.53 -35.42 24.18
N ASP A 142 -24.34 -35.50 22.86
CA ASP A 142 -25.37 -35.77 21.84
C ASP A 142 -26.45 -34.67 21.67
N LEU A 143 -26.34 -33.54 22.39
CA LEU A 143 -27.31 -32.44 22.27
C LEU A 143 -26.94 -31.39 21.23
N LEU A 144 -25.71 -31.39 20.72
CA LEU A 144 -25.24 -30.45 19.70
C LEU A 144 -25.45 -31.00 18.30
N THR A 145 -26.72 -30.99 17.85
CA THR A 145 -27.12 -31.54 16.55
C THR A 145 -27.08 -30.52 15.40
N ASN A 146 -27.30 -29.24 15.74
CA ASN A 146 -27.25 -28.12 14.80
C ASN A 146 -26.52 -26.93 15.43
N LEU A 147 -25.64 -26.32 14.64
CA LEU A 147 -25.00 -25.06 14.92
C LEU A 147 -25.27 -24.12 13.74
N ASN A 148 -25.73 -22.90 14.03
CA ASN A 148 -25.79 -21.83 13.05
C ASN A 148 -25.03 -20.63 13.60
N VAL A 149 -24.06 -20.13 12.82
CA VAL A 149 -23.22 -19.00 13.21
C VAL A 149 -23.49 -17.86 12.23
N THR A 150 -24.07 -16.76 12.69
CA THR A 150 -24.31 -15.59 11.84
C THR A 150 -23.43 -14.42 12.24
N SER A 151 -23.08 -13.59 11.25
CA SER A 151 -22.39 -12.32 11.44
C SER A 151 -22.80 -11.36 10.34
N ASP A 152 -22.90 -10.07 10.68
CA ASP A 152 -23.21 -9.00 9.71
C ASP A 152 -22.03 -8.69 8.77
N LEU A 153 -20.85 -9.23 9.06
CA LEU A 153 -19.65 -9.16 8.22
C LEU A 153 -19.32 -10.54 7.65
N ASP A 154 -18.85 -10.58 6.39
CA ASP A 154 -18.31 -11.78 5.74
C ASP A 154 -17.10 -12.32 6.54
N ILE A 155 -17.34 -13.18 7.51
CA ILE A 155 -16.27 -13.86 8.25
C ILE A 155 -15.79 -15.06 7.42
N LYS A 156 -14.49 -15.13 7.14
CA LYS A 156 -13.93 -16.10 6.19
C LYS A 156 -12.93 -17.09 6.78
N GLU A 157 -12.69 -17.09 8.09
CA GLU A 157 -11.69 -17.97 8.70
C GLU A 157 -12.20 -18.50 10.04
N PHE A 158 -13.05 -19.53 9.97
CA PHE A 158 -13.42 -20.31 11.14
C PHE A 158 -12.83 -21.71 10.98
N ILE A 159 -11.97 -22.12 11.92
CA ILE A 159 -11.67 -23.54 12.10
C ILE A 159 -12.67 -24.08 13.10
N ILE A 160 -13.47 -25.04 12.67
CA ILE A 160 -14.39 -25.77 13.54
C ILE A 160 -13.75 -27.10 13.92
N TYR A 161 -13.61 -27.30 15.24
CA TYR A 161 -13.15 -28.55 15.83
C TYR A 161 -14.26 -29.14 16.68
N ALA A 162 -14.92 -30.21 16.20
CA ALA A 162 -16.08 -30.84 16.83
C ALA A 162 -15.80 -32.30 17.21
N ASN A 163 -16.53 -32.84 18.18
CA ASN A 163 -16.50 -34.27 18.57
C ASN A 163 -17.83 -35.02 18.36
N ASN A 164 -18.83 -34.35 17.79
CA ASN A 164 -20.08 -34.99 17.37
C ASN A 164 -19.93 -35.50 15.92
N PRO A 165 -20.15 -36.80 15.64
CA PRO A 165 -19.96 -37.39 14.32
C PRO A 165 -21.02 -36.98 13.29
N LYS A 166 -22.10 -36.31 13.69
CA LYS A 166 -23.17 -35.81 12.81
C LYS A 166 -23.58 -34.41 13.25
N LEU A 167 -22.84 -33.40 12.79
CA LEU A 167 -23.12 -32.00 13.08
C LEU A 167 -23.62 -31.30 11.82
N PHE A 168 -24.78 -30.66 11.90
CA PHE A 168 -25.25 -29.76 10.85
C PHE A 168 -24.79 -28.33 11.15
N ILE A 169 -24.07 -27.73 10.21
CA ILE A 169 -23.64 -26.34 10.28
C ILE A 169 -24.23 -25.58 9.10
N ASP A 170 -25.07 -24.57 9.37
CA ASP A 170 -25.75 -23.78 8.34
C ASP A 170 -26.45 -24.64 7.27
N GLY A 171 -27.12 -25.71 7.72
CA GLY A 171 -27.85 -26.62 6.84
C GLY A 171 -26.98 -27.65 6.09
N LYS A 172 -25.66 -27.68 6.31
CA LYS A 172 -24.75 -28.69 5.75
C LYS A 172 -24.41 -29.76 6.78
N CYS A 173 -24.60 -31.03 6.43
CA CYS A 173 -24.20 -32.17 7.27
C CYS A 173 -22.70 -32.40 7.15
N LEU A 174 -21.99 -32.39 8.28
CA LEU A 174 -20.56 -32.71 8.35
C LEU A 174 -20.35 -33.98 9.18
N VAL A 175 -19.55 -34.90 8.66
CA VAL A 175 -19.30 -36.23 9.25
C VAL A 175 -17.79 -36.41 9.48
N ASN A 176 -17.39 -36.82 10.69
CA ASN A 176 -16.00 -37.12 11.08
C ASN A 176 -14.98 -35.97 10.88
N ILE A 177 -15.22 -34.80 11.48
CA ILE A 177 -14.31 -33.64 11.35
C ILE A 177 -13.15 -33.70 12.38
N GLU A 178 -11.91 -33.70 11.91
CA GLU A 178 -10.73 -33.35 12.71
C GLU A 178 -10.35 -31.86 12.61
N SER A 179 -10.73 -31.15 11.55
CA SER A 179 -10.72 -29.67 11.42
C SER A 179 -11.43 -29.27 10.11
N TYR A 180 -12.29 -28.24 10.12
CA TYR A 180 -12.97 -27.75 8.91
C TYR A 180 -12.95 -26.22 8.81
N GLU A 181 -12.66 -25.69 7.61
CA GLU A 181 -12.74 -24.25 7.29
C GLU A 181 -14.12 -23.91 6.71
N LEU A 182 -14.86 -23.01 7.35
CA LEU A 182 -16.22 -22.64 6.95
C LEU A 182 -16.28 -21.29 6.22
N TYR A 183 -16.96 -21.29 5.07
CA TYR A 183 -17.27 -20.12 4.26
C TYR A 183 -18.78 -19.81 4.33
N PHE A 184 -19.16 -18.67 4.89
CA PHE A 184 -20.55 -18.20 4.88
C PHE A 184 -20.81 -17.46 3.55
N ARG A 185 -21.84 -17.85 2.78
CA ARG A 185 -22.30 -17.12 1.57
C ARG A 185 -23.70 -16.60 1.82
N ASN A 186 -23.92 -15.29 1.63
CA ASN A 186 -25.24 -14.77 1.29
C ASN A 186 -25.27 -14.34 -0.19
N GLU A 187 -26.23 -14.95 -0.91
CA GLU A 187 -26.80 -14.59 -2.20
C GLU A 187 -25.96 -14.57 -3.49
N VAL A 188 -26.47 -15.34 -4.46
CA VAL A 188 -26.16 -15.27 -5.89
C VAL A 188 -26.77 -13.98 -6.43
N LEU A 189 -25.98 -12.92 -6.63
CA LEU A 189 -26.41 -11.77 -7.43
C LEU A 189 -26.26 -12.10 -8.93
N ASN A 190 -27.42 -12.15 -9.59
CA ASN A 190 -27.63 -12.20 -11.03
C ASN A 190 -26.81 -11.10 -11.76
N PRO A 191 -26.05 -11.41 -12.83
CA PRO A 191 -25.01 -10.54 -13.42
C PRO A 191 -25.57 -9.42 -14.32
N ALA A 192 -26.36 -8.50 -13.76
CA ALA A 192 -26.76 -7.26 -14.43
C ALA A 192 -26.31 -6.05 -13.58
N LEU A 193 -25.16 -5.48 -13.94
CA LEU A 193 -24.57 -4.29 -13.30
C LEU A 193 -25.21 -2.99 -13.83
N PRO A 194 -25.62 -2.04 -12.96
CA PRO A 194 -26.00 -0.67 -13.35
C PRO A 194 -24.78 0.28 -13.47
N PRO A 195 -24.93 1.49 -14.07
CA PRO A 195 -23.83 2.24 -14.71
C PRO A 195 -22.86 2.98 -13.77
N PHE A 196 -21.64 3.16 -14.28
CA PHE A 196 -20.38 3.55 -13.63
C PHE A 196 -20.24 5.04 -13.25
N GLY A 197 -19.63 5.36 -12.08
CA GLY A 197 -19.12 6.72 -11.79
C GLY A 197 -19.10 7.31 -10.35
N GLN A 198 -18.91 6.57 -9.24
CA GLN A 198 -18.76 7.19 -7.90
C GLN A 198 -17.72 6.56 -6.95
N ASN A 199 -17.17 7.39 -6.04
CA ASN A 199 -16.28 7.03 -4.92
C ASN A 199 -16.99 6.09 -3.92
N PHE A 200 -16.26 5.18 -3.26
CA PHE A 200 -16.89 4.20 -2.36
C PHE A 200 -16.21 4.01 -0.99
N ALA A 201 -17.07 3.79 0.02
CA ALA A 201 -16.92 3.34 1.42
C ALA A 201 -17.56 1.92 1.59
N GLY A 202 -17.21 1.06 2.58
CA GLY A 202 -17.54 -0.39 2.63
C GLY A 202 -16.41 -1.39 3.03
N ARG A 203 -16.73 -2.65 3.39
CA ARG A 203 -15.90 -3.62 4.17
C ARG A 203 -16.23 -5.13 3.80
N ALA A 204 -15.28 -6.01 3.38
CA ALA A 204 -15.19 -7.51 3.58
C ALA A 204 -13.77 -8.19 3.34
N THR A 205 -13.50 -9.50 3.60
CA THR A 205 -12.17 -10.03 4.12
C THR A 205 -11.33 -11.22 3.50
N TYR A 206 -11.58 -11.93 2.37
CA TYR A 206 -10.58 -12.85 1.70
C TYR A 206 -10.74 -13.08 0.16
N LEU A 207 -9.62 -13.31 -0.60
CA LEU A 207 -9.53 -13.82 -2.00
C LEU A 207 -8.20 -14.59 -2.28
N LYS A 208 -8.25 -15.81 -2.84
CA LYS A 208 -7.10 -16.65 -3.27
C LYS A 208 -7.24 -17.03 -4.76
N ASN A 209 -6.14 -17.03 -5.52
CA ASN A 209 -6.06 -17.44 -6.94
C ASN A 209 -7.03 -16.72 -7.91
N ILE A 210 -6.85 -15.42 -8.11
CA ILE A 210 -7.60 -14.71 -9.16
C ILE A 210 -6.96 -14.97 -10.52
N VAL A 211 -7.72 -15.62 -11.40
CA VAL A 211 -7.55 -15.60 -12.86
C VAL A 211 -8.61 -14.64 -13.41
N LEU A 212 -8.21 -13.46 -13.90
CA LEU A 212 -9.14 -12.43 -14.38
C LEU A 212 -9.67 -12.77 -15.78
N ASN A 213 -10.58 -13.73 -15.89
CA ASN A 213 -11.21 -14.06 -17.17
C ASN A 213 -12.34 -13.07 -17.49
N ASN A 214 -12.20 -12.35 -18.61
CA ASN A 214 -13.17 -11.47 -19.28
C ASN A 214 -13.25 -10.02 -18.80
N VAL A 215 -12.32 -9.17 -19.25
CA VAL A 215 -12.46 -7.71 -19.17
C VAL A 215 -12.89 -7.15 -20.54
N VAL A 216 -14.20 -7.00 -20.75
CA VAL A 216 -14.70 -6.42 -22.02
C VAL A 216 -14.64 -4.88 -21.96
N LYS A 217 -13.88 -4.31 -22.89
CA LYS A 217 -13.71 -2.87 -23.14
C LYS A 217 -15.05 -2.17 -23.40
N ASN A 218 -15.40 -1.16 -22.58
CA ASN A 218 -16.27 -0.09 -23.04
C ASN A 218 -15.91 1.28 -22.43
N SER A 219 -15.58 2.23 -23.32
CA SER A 219 -15.43 3.68 -23.15
C SER A 219 -14.76 4.22 -21.86
N GLY A 220 -13.49 4.60 -21.99
CA GLY A 220 -12.99 5.88 -21.45
C GLY A 220 -12.24 5.87 -20.12
N TYR A 221 -12.69 5.15 -19.10
CA TYR A 221 -12.03 5.12 -17.78
C TYR A 221 -12.31 3.79 -17.08
N TRP A 222 -11.26 3.13 -16.61
CA TRP A 222 -11.36 1.85 -15.90
C TRP A 222 -11.78 2.11 -14.45
N THR A 223 -12.96 1.62 -14.09
CA THR A 223 -13.42 1.58 -12.69
C THR A 223 -13.65 0.13 -12.32
N PHE A 224 -13.07 -0.29 -11.20
CA PHE A 224 -13.27 -1.59 -10.58
C PHE A 224 -14.25 -1.40 -9.41
N TYR A 225 -15.41 -2.06 -9.41
CA TYR A 225 -16.24 -2.26 -8.22
C TYR A 225 -17.12 -3.51 -8.38
N PRO A 226 -17.36 -4.34 -7.34
CA PRO A 226 -16.72 -4.44 -6.01
C PRO A 226 -15.98 -5.79 -5.81
N TYR A 227 -14.77 -5.79 -5.24
CA TYR A 227 -14.30 -6.91 -4.38
C TYR A 227 -13.12 -6.54 -3.44
N GLN A 228 -12.68 -5.28 -3.37
CA GLN A 228 -11.49 -4.93 -2.58
C GLN A 228 -11.70 -3.70 -1.69
N LYS A 229 -12.47 -3.91 -0.62
CA LYS A 229 -12.60 -2.91 0.43
C LYS A 229 -12.15 -3.31 1.85
N GLU A 230 -11.57 -4.49 2.05
CA GLU A 230 -11.05 -4.90 3.39
C GLU A 230 -10.11 -6.13 3.38
N TYR A 231 -9.33 -6.33 2.31
CA TYR A 231 -8.75 -7.65 2.00
C TYR A 231 -7.22 -7.69 2.02
N GLY A 232 -6.57 -7.15 3.06
CA GLY A 232 -5.11 -7.00 3.10
C GLY A 232 -4.44 -7.80 4.19
N SER A 233 -4.38 -9.13 4.06
CA SER A 233 -3.69 -9.94 5.07
C SER A 233 -3.45 -11.38 4.62
N LEU A 234 -2.96 -11.63 3.40
CA LEU A 234 -2.34 -12.92 3.03
C LEU A 234 -1.80 -12.91 1.58
N LEU A 235 -0.63 -12.31 1.35
CA LEU A 235 0.04 -12.39 0.05
C LEU A 235 1.56 -12.52 0.23
N ASN A 236 2.02 -13.70 0.68
CA ASN A 236 3.33 -14.16 0.24
C ASN A 236 3.18 -14.61 -1.22
N GLU A 237 3.55 -13.69 -2.13
CA GLU A 237 3.61 -13.84 -3.58
C GLU A 237 2.26 -14.05 -4.33
N PRO A 238 1.49 -12.98 -4.62
CA PRO A 238 0.60 -13.05 -5.76
C PRO A 238 1.49 -13.01 -7.01
N LYS A 239 1.75 -14.16 -7.62
CA LYS A 239 2.05 -14.14 -9.06
C LYS A 239 0.77 -13.73 -9.76
N VAL A 240 0.50 -12.42 -9.85
CA VAL A 240 -0.65 -11.90 -10.59
C VAL A 240 -0.42 -12.23 -12.05
N LYS A 241 -1.05 -13.30 -12.54
CA LYS A 241 -1.09 -13.62 -13.96
C LYS A 241 -2.29 -12.90 -14.57
N PHE A 242 -2.00 -11.85 -15.31
CA PHE A 242 -2.99 -11.22 -16.17
C PHE A 242 -3.21 -12.11 -17.39
N THR A 243 -4.44 -12.55 -17.58
CA THR A 243 -4.90 -13.36 -18.73
C THR A 243 -5.14 -12.52 -19.99
N GLU A 244 -5.19 -11.20 -19.82
CA GLU A 244 -5.31 -10.21 -20.89
C GLU A 244 -4.18 -9.18 -20.78
N THR A 245 -3.90 -8.49 -21.89
CA THR A 245 -2.91 -7.42 -21.95
C THR A 245 -3.38 -6.22 -21.12
N VAL A 246 -2.79 -6.01 -19.94
CA VAL A 246 -3.03 -4.81 -19.14
C VAL A 246 -2.21 -3.65 -19.69
N THR A 247 -2.90 -2.58 -20.08
CA THR A 247 -2.26 -1.33 -20.52
C THR A 247 -2.43 -0.18 -19.52
N ASP A 248 -3.54 -0.15 -18.79
CA ASP A 248 -3.84 0.88 -17.78
C ASP A 248 -3.89 0.25 -16.38
N PHE A 249 -3.01 0.72 -15.50
CA PHE A 249 -2.86 0.28 -14.12
C PHE A 249 -3.02 1.45 -13.13
N ARG A 250 -3.68 2.53 -13.55
CA ARG A 250 -3.89 3.72 -12.71
C ARG A 250 -4.74 3.42 -11.51
N THR A 251 -4.33 3.93 -10.35
CA THR A 251 -5.09 3.88 -9.09
C THR A 251 -5.52 2.48 -8.63
N TYR A 252 -4.96 1.43 -9.24
CA TYR A 252 -5.49 0.07 -9.18
C TYR A 252 -5.60 -0.48 -7.75
N LEU A 253 -4.56 -0.28 -6.93
CA LEU A 253 -4.51 -0.66 -5.51
C LEU A 253 -4.49 0.58 -4.61
N SER A 254 -4.97 1.72 -5.10
CA SER A 254 -4.97 2.94 -4.29
C SER A 254 -5.87 2.81 -3.05
N SER A 255 -5.46 3.49 -1.98
CA SER A 255 -6.16 3.63 -0.70
C SER A 255 -6.42 2.32 0.04
N GLN A 256 -5.71 1.25 -0.30
CA GLN A 256 -5.82 -0.03 0.40
C GLN A 256 -5.16 0.08 1.77
N LYS A 257 -5.99 0.00 2.82
CA LYS A 257 -5.58 0.30 4.21
C LYS A 257 -4.98 -0.88 4.96
N ARG A 258 -5.13 -2.11 4.48
CA ARG A 258 -4.69 -3.33 5.20
C ARG A 258 -3.46 -3.99 4.59
N ILE A 259 -3.20 -3.80 3.30
CA ILE A 259 -2.12 -4.49 2.59
C ILE A 259 -0.76 -3.98 3.09
N LYS A 260 -0.02 -4.86 3.77
CA LYS A 260 1.33 -4.57 4.28
C LYS A 260 2.45 -4.98 3.33
N VAL A 261 2.25 -6.04 2.56
CA VAL A 261 3.27 -6.59 1.66
C VAL A 261 2.63 -6.90 0.32
N LEU A 262 3.31 -6.49 -0.74
CA LEU A 262 2.99 -6.80 -2.12
C LEU A 262 4.13 -7.59 -2.76
N GLY A 263 3.80 -8.54 -3.64
CA GLY A 263 4.80 -9.26 -4.44
C GLY A 263 5.22 -8.49 -5.70
N ASP A 264 5.72 -9.22 -6.69
CA ASP A 264 6.21 -8.66 -7.95
C ASP A 264 5.06 -8.27 -8.90
N TYR A 265 5.21 -7.14 -9.58
CA TYR A 265 4.35 -6.63 -10.63
C TYR A 265 5.15 -6.45 -11.92
N ILE A 266 5.15 -7.48 -12.77
CA ILE A 266 5.79 -7.45 -14.09
C ILE A 266 4.72 -7.30 -15.16
N LEU A 267 4.58 -6.07 -15.65
CA LEU A 267 3.47 -5.55 -16.43
C LEU A 267 3.98 -4.85 -17.70
N PRO A 268 4.57 -5.59 -18.65
CA PRO A 268 5.34 -5.00 -19.77
C PRO A 268 4.51 -4.20 -20.77
N ASN A 269 3.18 -4.34 -20.74
CA ASN A 269 2.28 -3.65 -21.66
C ASN A 269 1.61 -2.43 -21.03
N VAL A 270 1.87 -2.15 -19.75
CA VAL A 270 1.31 -0.98 -19.06
C VAL A 270 1.98 0.29 -19.57
N ASP A 271 1.18 1.25 -20.01
CA ASP A 271 1.59 2.60 -20.42
C ASP A 271 1.14 3.69 -19.42
N ARG A 272 0.21 3.35 -18.51
CA ARG A 272 -0.32 4.25 -17.47
C ARG A 272 -0.34 3.56 -16.11
N ALA A 273 0.40 4.09 -15.12
CA ALA A 273 0.49 3.53 -13.77
C ALA A 273 0.28 4.59 -12.68
N GLU A 274 -0.32 5.72 -13.03
CA GLU A 274 -0.53 6.86 -12.14
C GLU A 274 -1.28 6.44 -10.88
N GLY A 275 -0.65 6.65 -9.73
CA GLY A 275 -1.27 6.38 -8.43
C GLY A 275 -1.58 4.91 -8.16
N ALA A 276 -0.98 3.94 -8.87
CA ALA A 276 -1.35 2.53 -8.73
C ALA A 276 -1.36 2.03 -7.27
N PHE A 277 -0.50 2.57 -6.41
CA PHE A 277 -0.40 2.25 -4.98
C PHE A 277 -0.58 3.51 -4.09
N LEU A 278 -1.22 4.56 -4.60
CA LEU A 278 -1.48 5.81 -3.86
C LEU A 278 -2.22 5.56 -2.54
N ASN A 279 -1.87 6.26 -1.45
CA ASN A 279 -2.50 6.18 -0.12
C ASN A 279 -2.55 4.77 0.49
N MET A 280 -1.64 3.87 0.12
CA MET A 280 -1.51 2.57 0.79
C MET A 280 -0.75 2.73 2.12
N ASN A 281 -1.41 3.35 3.11
CA ASN A 281 -0.77 3.77 4.36
C ASN A 281 -0.11 2.64 5.15
N SER A 282 -0.61 1.42 5.00
CA SER A 282 -0.08 0.22 5.69
C SER A 282 0.95 -0.55 4.88
N LEU A 283 1.19 -0.18 3.61
CA LEU A 283 2.17 -0.86 2.76
C LEU A 283 3.57 -0.63 3.32
N ILE A 284 4.24 -1.72 3.72
CA ILE A 284 5.60 -1.72 4.26
C ILE A 284 6.61 -2.02 3.17
N LYS A 285 6.27 -2.96 2.28
CA LYS A 285 7.17 -3.50 1.27
C LYS A 285 6.42 -3.91 0.00
N ILE A 286 7.07 -3.74 -1.14
CA ILE A 286 6.64 -4.25 -2.44
C ILE A 286 7.78 -5.01 -3.11
N GLY A 287 7.44 -6.06 -3.87
CA GLY A 287 8.37 -6.78 -4.73
C GLY A 287 8.85 -5.94 -5.91
N LYS A 288 9.39 -6.61 -6.92
CA LYS A 288 9.85 -5.97 -8.16
C LYS A 288 8.68 -5.38 -8.93
N VAL A 289 8.76 -4.11 -9.30
CA VAL A 289 7.78 -3.45 -10.17
C VAL A 289 8.44 -3.07 -11.48
N GLN A 290 7.91 -3.60 -12.59
CA GLN A 290 8.40 -3.33 -13.94
C GLN A 290 7.19 -3.13 -14.86
N PHE A 291 7.04 -1.92 -15.39
CA PHE A 291 6.02 -1.57 -16.38
C PHE A 291 6.58 -1.56 -17.80
N GLY A 292 5.79 -1.16 -18.78
CA GLY A 292 6.23 -0.97 -20.16
C GLY A 292 7.18 0.21 -20.36
N ASN A 293 7.26 0.70 -21.60
CA ASN A 293 8.06 1.87 -21.97
C ASN A 293 7.23 3.16 -21.96
N ASN A 294 7.85 4.29 -21.61
CA ASN A 294 7.24 5.63 -21.57
C ASN A 294 6.03 5.73 -20.63
N VAL A 295 6.11 5.05 -19.49
CA VAL A 295 5.00 4.91 -18.54
C VAL A 295 4.90 6.13 -17.65
N ASN A 296 3.69 6.66 -17.48
CA ASN A 296 3.45 7.65 -16.44
C ASN A 296 3.31 6.96 -15.08
N MET A 297 4.28 7.17 -14.19
CA MET A 297 4.30 6.62 -12.82
C MET A 297 4.07 7.71 -11.77
N SER A 298 3.41 8.81 -12.15
CA SER A 298 3.11 9.88 -11.20
C SER A 298 2.28 9.38 -10.02
N SER A 299 2.58 9.85 -8.81
CA SER A 299 1.93 9.46 -7.56
C SER A 299 1.96 7.96 -7.24
N LEU A 300 2.82 7.15 -7.87
CA LEU A 300 2.77 5.69 -7.79
C LEU A 300 2.62 5.16 -6.35
N PHE A 301 3.39 5.71 -5.40
CA PHE A 301 3.37 5.39 -3.98
C PHE A 301 3.05 6.60 -3.09
N LYS A 302 2.45 7.67 -3.63
CA LYS A 302 2.15 8.87 -2.84
C LYS A 302 1.38 8.50 -1.56
N ASN A 303 1.76 9.07 -0.43
CA ASN A 303 1.22 8.81 0.91
C ASN A 303 1.25 7.34 1.35
N CYS A 304 2.17 6.50 0.87
CA CYS A 304 2.41 5.19 1.49
C CYS A 304 3.17 5.36 2.81
N LEU A 305 2.46 5.73 3.86
CA LEU A 305 3.05 6.18 5.13
C LEU A 305 3.99 5.17 5.78
N SER A 306 3.74 3.87 5.61
CA SER A 306 4.55 2.77 6.19
C SER A 306 5.66 2.23 5.27
N LEU A 307 5.77 2.72 4.03
CA LEU A 307 6.66 2.15 3.01
C LEU A 307 8.12 2.45 3.36
N LYS A 308 8.94 1.40 3.44
CA LYS A 308 10.34 1.51 3.94
C LYS A 308 11.40 1.52 2.84
N GLU A 309 11.12 0.92 1.69
CA GLU A 309 12.05 0.75 0.57
C GLU A 309 11.31 0.76 -0.79
N VAL A 310 11.94 1.31 -1.84
CA VAL A 310 11.40 1.37 -3.23
C VAL A 310 12.45 0.92 -4.27
N ASP A 311 13.56 0.32 -3.83
CA ASP A 311 14.71 -0.02 -4.68
C ASP A 311 14.42 -1.09 -5.75
N SER A 312 13.23 -1.70 -5.70
CA SER A 312 12.75 -2.76 -6.59
C SER A 312 11.94 -2.26 -7.78
N VAL A 313 11.79 -0.94 -7.96
CA VAL A 313 10.95 -0.33 -9.01
C VAL A 313 11.83 0.19 -10.16
N ASP A 314 11.63 -0.34 -11.36
CA ASP A 314 12.31 0.17 -12.55
C ASP A 314 11.66 1.47 -13.04
N THR A 315 12.26 2.60 -12.64
CA THR A 315 11.81 3.93 -13.07
C THR A 315 12.47 4.40 -14.38
N SER A 316 13.41 3.64 -14.94
CA SER A 316 14.19 4.05 -16.12
C SER A 316 13.31 4.25 -17.37
N THR A 317 12.17 3.57 -17.41
CA THR A 317 11.20 3.63 -18.50
C THR A 317 10.18 4.76 -18.36
N SER A 318 10.13 5.46 -17.22
CA SER A 318 9.09 6.45 -16.93
C SER A 318 9.43 7.83 -17.49
N ASN A 319 8.43 8.49 -18.09
CA ASN A 319 8.54 9.89 -18.53
C ASN A 319 8.07 10.89 -17.46
N ASN A 320 7.32 10.45 -16.45
CA ASN A 320 6.71 11.30 -15.44
C ASN A 320 6.71 10.60 -14.08
N LEU A 321 7.45 11.19 -13.15
CA LEU A 321 7.63 10.74 -11.77
C LEU A 321 7.16 11.81 -10.77
N ASN A 322 6.23 12.68 -11.17
CA ASN A 322 5.63 13.65 -10.26
C ASN A 322 5.02 12.94 -9.06
N ASP A 323 5.26 13.43 -7.86
CA ASP A 323 4.72 12.88 -6.60
C ASP A 323 5.03 11.39 -6.34
N PHE A 324 5.99 10.76 -7.05
CA PHE A 324 6.22 9.31 -7.06
C PHE A 324 6.13 8.64 -5.68
N VAL A 325 6.81 9.20 -4.68
CA VAL A 325 6.81 8.75 -3.28
C VAL A 325 6.44 9.89 -2.31
N ASN A 326 5.81 10.97 -2.78
CA ASN A 326 5.44 12.12 -1.94
C ASN A 326 4.67 11.68 -0.69
N GLY A 327 5.10 12.08 0.50
CA GLY A 327 4.44 11.76 1.76
C GLY A 327 4.74 10.35 2.28
N CYS A 328 5.67 9.59 1.70
CA CYS A 328 6.15 8.33 2.26
C CYS A 328 7.01 8.57 3.50
N THR A 329 6.37 8.89 4.62
CA THR A 329 7.07 9.35 5.84
C THR A 329 7.97 8.30 6.49
N SER A 330 7.79 7.00 6.21
CA SER A 330 8.68 5.93 6.71
C SER A 330 9.86 5.59 5.79
N LEU A 331 9.91 6.15 4.57
CA LEU A 331 10.94 5.83 3.58
C LEU A 331 12.29 6.41 4.01
N LYS A 332 13.33 5.56 4.07
CA LYS A 332 14.68 5.98 4.52
C LYS A 332 15.69 6.19 3.39
N LYS A 333 15.51 5.49 2.28
CA LYS A 333 16.39 5.53 1.11
C LYS A 333 15.55 5.57 -0.16
N LEU A 334 16.03 6.27 -1.17
CA LEU A 334 15.43 6.30 -2.49
C LEU A 334 16.53 6.17 -3.54
N LYS A 335 16.43 5.12 -4.37
CA LYS A 335 17.26 4.95 -5.56
C LYS A 335 16.38 4.85 -6.79
N ILE A 336 16.54 5.78 -7.74
CA ILE A 336 15.75 5.82 -8.97
C ILE A 336 16.60 6.17 -10.19
N SER A 337 16.14 5.75 -11.36
CA SER A 337 16.62 6.24 -12.65
C SER A 337 15.66 7.26 -13.25
N VAL A 338 16.21 8.35 -13.80
CA VAL A 338 15.46 9.43 -14.46
C VAL A 338 15.84 9.56 -15.95
N LYS A 339 16.38 8.48 -16.53
CA LYS A 339 16.83 8.42 -17.93
C LYS A 339 15.78 8.98 -18.90
N ASN A 340 14.53 8.55 -18.80
CA ASN A 340 13.44 9.02 -19.66
C ASN A 340 12.54 10.10 -19.03
N ALA A 341 12.73 10.43 -17.75
CA ALA A 341 11.82 11.34 -17.04
C ALA A 341 12.00 12.79 -17.49
N THR A 342 10.91 13.52 -17.74
CA THR A 342 10.91 14.96 -18.04
C THR A 342 10.41 15.79 -16.85
N THR A 343 9.77 15.16 -15.87
CA THR A 343 9.24 15.83 -14.68
C THR A 343 9.32 14.96 -13.43
N LEU A 344 9.72 15.60 -12.31
CA LEU A 344 9.96 15.05 -10.97
C LEU A 344 9.34 15.95 -9.90
N SER A 345 8.29 16.70 -10.25
CA SER A 345 7.67 17.67 -9.34
C SER A 345 7.18 16.96 -8.08
N SER A 346 7.58 17.43 -6.90
CA SER A 346 7.25 16.82 -5.61
C SER A 346 7.63 15.34 -5.46
N LEU A 347 8.56 14.80 -6.27
CA LEU A 347 8.99 13.39 -6.32
C LEU A 347 8.94 12.66 -4.96
N ALA A 348 9.62 13.21 -3.96
CA ALA A 348 9.74 12.70 -2.60
C ALA A 348 9.45 13.79 -1.55
N SER A 349 8.61 14.76 -1.89
CA SER A 349 8.19 15.80 -0.94
C SER A 349 7.59 15.18 0.32
N ASN A 350 7.79 15.79 1.50
CA ASN A 350 7.31 15.29 2.79
C ASN A 350 7.76 13.87 3.19
N CYS A 351 8.80 13.30 2.56
CA CYS A 351 9.44 12.06 3.02
C CYS A 351 10.33 12.36 4.24
N LYS A 352 9.72 12.61 5.39
CA LYS A 352 10.39 13.17 6.59
C LYS A 352 11.57 12.34 7.10
N ASN A 353 11.54 11.01 6.95
CA ASN A 353 12.61 10.11 7.37
C ASN A 353 13.61 9.73 6.27
N LEU A 354 13.53 10.34 5.09
CA LEU A 354 14.43 10.06 3.97
C LEU A 354 15.81 10.62 4.29
N VAL A 355 16.83 9.76 4.34
CA VAL A 355 18.21 10.14 4.72
C VAL A 355 19.14 10.24 3.51
N ASN A 356 18.96 9.34 2.53
CA ASN A 356 19.84 9.22 1.37
C ASN A 356 19.04 9.05 0.07
N VAL A 357 19.43 9.81 -0.95
CA VAL A 357 18.85 9.78 -2.29
C VAL A 357 19.95 9.61 -3.34
N GLU A 358 19.76 8.63 -4.23
CA GLU A 358 20.59 8.39 -5.41
C GLU A 358 19.72 8.47 -6.66
N ILE A 359 20.01 9.42 -7.55
CA ILE A 359 19.33 9.58 -8.82
C ILE A 359 20.35 9.36 -9.93
N THR A 360 20.12 8.36 -10.78
CA THR A 360 20.91 8.11 -11.99
C THR A 360 20.18 8.63 -13.21
N ASP A 361 20.87 9.35 -14.09
CA ASP A 361 20.37 9.81 -15.38
C ASP A 361 21.16 9.16 -16.54
N ASP A 362 20.90 9.62 -17.77
CA ASP A 362 21.73 9.34 -18.92
C ASP A 362 22.70 10.52 -19.09
N GLU A 363 24.01 10.27 -19.11
CA GLU A 363 25.03 11.33 -19.19
C GLU A 363 24.88 12.17 -20.47
N ASP A 364 24.33 11.60 -21.54
CA ASP A 364 24.09 12.27 -22.81
C ASP A 364 22.71 12.95 -22.89
N LYS A 365 21.94 12.96 -21.79
CA LYS A 365 20.59 13.54 -21.75
C LYS A 365 20.61 15.05 -22.02
N LYS A 366 19.94 15.45 -23.10
CA LYS A 366 19.80 16.87 -23.50
C LYS A 366 18.55 17.54 -22.97
N GLU A 367 17.51 16.76 -22.69
CA GLU A 367 16.22 17.28 -22.25
C GLU A 367 16.28 17.66 -20.77
N SER A 368 15.80 18.86 -20.46
CA SER A 368 15.73 19.32 -19.08
C SER A 368 14.58 18.68 -18.31
N VAL A 369 14.78 18.52 -17.01
CA VAL A 369 13.87 17.86 -16.07
C VAL A 369 13.39 18.88 -15.04
N ASN A 370 12.08 18.91 -14.80
CA ASN A 370 11.48 19.76 -13.79
C ASN A 370 11.59 19.13 -12.39
N PHE A 371 12.36 19.74 -11.50
CA PHE A 371 12.64 19.32 -10.13
C PHE A 371 11.88 20.13 -9.07
N TYR A 372 10.81 20.84 -9.47
CA TYR A 372 10.00 21.67 -8.57
C TYR A 372 9.60 20.91 -7.30
N SER A 373 10.05 21.39 -6.14
CA SER A 373 9.72 20.82 -4.83
C SER A 373 10.08 19.32 -4.65
N ALA A 374 10.99 18.76 -5.47
CA ALA A 374 11.21 17.32 -5.54
C ALA A 374 11.59 16.67 -4.19
N PHE A 375 12.33 17.38 -3.32
CA PHE A 375 12.73 16.92 -1.99
C PHE A 375 12.30 17.88 -0.88
N SER A 376 11.26 18.70 -1.10
CA SER A 376 10.76 19.62 -0.09
C SER A 376 10.29 18.89 1.17
N ALA A 377 10.55 19.44 2.35
CA ALA A 377 10.23 18.88 3.67
C ALA A 377 10.76 17.45 3.91
N CYS A 378 11.88 17.07 3.28
CA CYS A 378 12.65 15.89 3.68
C CYS A 378 13.51 16.23 4.91
N GLU A 379 12.88 16.31 6.08
CA GLU A 379 13.45 16.86 7.31
C GLU A 379 14.77 16.19 7.74
N ASN A 380 14.93 14.87 7.48
CA ASN A 380 16.12 14.08 7.81
C ASN A 380 17.08 13.84 6.62
N LEU A 381 16.90 14.53 5.48
CA LEU A 381 17.77 14.33 4.32
C LEU A 381 19.17 14.87 4.61
N GLU A 382 20.18 13.99 4.62
CA GLU A 382 21.57 14.36 4.90
C GLU A 382 22.41 14.42 3.62
N LYS A 383 22.15 13.51 2.66
CA LYS A 383 22.94 13.35 1.44
C LYS A 383 22.03 13.09 0.23
N ILE A 384 22.38 13.74 -0.88
CA ILE A 384 21.78 13.49 -2.19
C ILE A 384 22.87 13.43 -3.27
N SER A 385 22.69 12.55 -4.26
CA SER A 385 23.51 12.47 -5.47
C SER A 385 22.61 12.50 -6.70
N PHE A 386 22.81 13.52 -7.54
CA PHE A 386 22.12 13.71 -8.82
C PHE A 386 22.94 14.65 -9.71
N ASN A 387 22.67 14.65 -11.01
CA ASN A 387 23.26 15.60 -11.95
C ASN A 387 22.45 16.92 -11.96
N PRO A 388 23.00 18.06 -11.49
CA PRO A 388 22.25 19.32 -11.47
C PRO A 388 22.12 19.98 -12.85
N LEU A 389 22.89 19.55 -13.86
CA LEU A 389 22.88 20.14 -15.20
C LEU A 389 21.62 19.80 -16.00
N ILE A 390 20.92 18.71 -15.67
CA ILE A 390 19.68 18.34 -16.36
C ILE A 390 18.47 19.16 -15.87
N CYS A 391 18.60 20.01 -14.85
CA CYS A 391 17.44 20.69 -14.26
C CYS A 391 17.07 21.98 -15.01
N ASN A 392 15.77 22.20 -15.31
CA ASN A 392 15.27 23.52 -15.76
C ASN A 392 14.53 24.32 -14.66
N ASN A 393 13.95 23.65 -13.67
CA ASN A 393 13.29 24.30 -12.55
C ASN A 393 13.67 23.58 -11.26
N VAL A 394 14.34 24.30 -10.37
CA VAL A 394 14.79 23.81 -9.06
C VAL A 394 14.15 24.58 -7.91
N SER A 395 13.05 25.27 -8.18
CA SER A 395 12.33 26.00 -7.15
C SER A 395 11.84 25.04 -6.08
N LYS A 396 12.07 25.41 -4.81
CA LYS A 396 11.75 24.62 -3.63
C LYS A 396 12.39 23.24 -3.55
N LEU A 397 13.42 22.95 -4.36
CA LEU A 397 14.00 21.60 -4.49
C LEU A 397 14.32 20.97 -3.13
N PHE A 398 14.92 21.74 -2.22
CA PHE A 398 15.31 21.29 -0.87
C PHE A 398 14.65 22.11 0.24
N THR A 399 13.56 22.83 -0.02
CA THR A 399 12.93 23.66 1.02
C THR A 399 12.59 22.83 2.26
N GLY A 400 13.00 23.27 3.45
CA GLY A 400 12.71 22.56 4.70
C GLY A 400 13.47 21.24 4.91
N CYS A 401 14.55 20.99 4.16
CA CYS A 401 15.49 19.91 4.47
C CYS A 401 16.35 20.29 5.68
N TYR A 402 15.81 20.18 6.90
CA TYR A 402 16.44 20.69 8.12
C TYR A 402 17.79 20.04 8.42
N SER A 403 18.01 18.78 8.03
CA SER A 403 19.24 18.03 8.29
C SER A 403 20.27 18.08 7.16
N LEU A 404 19.97 18.72 6.02
CA LEU A 404 20.90 18.78 4.90
C LEU A 404 22.11 19.65 5.24
N ARG A 405 23.30 19.06 5.26
CA ARG A 405 24.52 19.73 5.76
C ARG A 405 25.38 20.35 4.68
N TYR A 406 25.40 19.79 3.48
CA TYR A 406 26.26 20.26 2.41
C TYR A 406 25.68 19.95 1.03
N ILE A 407 26.01 20.80 0.06
CA ILE A 407 25.85 20.54 -1.37
C ILE A 407 27.23 20.71 -2.01
N GLU A 408 27.81 19.61 -2.49
CA GLU A 408 29.15 19.60 -3.10
C GLU A 408 29.17 20.17 -4.53
N ASN A 409 28.03 20.15 -5.23
CA ASN A 409 27.93 20.68 -6.58
C ASN A 409 26.52 21.24 -6.84
N ALA A 410 26.36 22.56 -6.80
CA ALA A 410 25.12 23.28 -7.08
C ALA A 410 25.13 23.93 -8.48
N ASN A 411 25.69 23.24 -9.48
CA ASN A 411 25.78 23.74 -10.84
C ASN A 411 24.43 23.60 -11.60
N PHE A 412 23.51 24.53 -11.35
CA PHE A 412 22.20 24.59 -12.00
C PHE A 412 22.20 25.51 -13.22
N ALA A 413 23.25 25.42 -14.07
CA ALA A 413 23.44 26.29 -15.24
C ALA A 413 22.27 26.32 -16.23
N ASN A 414 21.43 25.28 -16.25
CA ASN A 414 20.26 25.18 -17.13
C ASN A 414 18.94 25.55 -16.44
N ALA A 415 18.95 25.81 -15.13
CA ALA A 415 17.75 26.18 -14.40
C ALA A 415 17.35 27.63 -14.71
N THR A 416 16.09 27.83 -15.08
CA THR A 416 15.50 29.14 -15.34
C THR A 416 14.80 29.72 -14.11
N VAL A 417 14.51 28.90 -13.10
CA VAL A 417 13.87 29.31 -11.84
C VAL A 417 14.42 28.50 -10.67
N ALA A 418 14.76 29.19 -9.57
CA ALA A 418 15.30 28.60 -8.34
C ALA A 418 14.76 29.29 -7.07
N SER A 419 13.50 29.72 -7.09
CA SER A 419 12.89 30.35 -5.91
C SER A 419 12.81 29.37 -4.74
N GLU A 420 13.16 29.82 -3.54
CA GLU A 420 13.15 29.01 -2.32
C GLU A 420 14.02 27.72 -2.36
N LEU A 421 14.95 27.60 -3.32
CA LEU A 421 15.79 26.42 -3.62
C LEU A 421 16.23 25.63 -2.37
N LEU A 422 16.87 26.30 -1.41
CA LEU A 422 17.37 25.74 -0.14
C LEU A 422 16.72 26.43 1.08
N SER A 423 15.59 27.10 0.91
CA SER A 423 14.90 27.82 1.99
C SER A 423 14.67 26.92 3.22
N ASN A 424 14.97 27.41 4.41
CA ASN A 424 14.92 26.69 5.68
C ASN A 424 15.80 25.43 5.77
N CYS A 425 16.90 25.31 5.00
CA CYS A 425 17.92 24.28 5.24
C CYS A 425 18.80 24.68 6.44
N LYS A 426 18.24 24.55 7.66
CA LYS A 426 18.83 25.12 8.89
C LYS A 426 20.18 24.54 9.27
N SER A 427 20.50 23.31 8.87
CA SER A 427 21.80 22.66 9.14
C SER A 427 22.81 22.80 8.00
N LEU A 428 22.46 23.49 6.91
CA LEU A 428 23.33 23.65 5.75
C LEU A 428 24.54 24.48 6.12
N ILE A 429 25.75 23.92 5.96
CA ILE A 429 27.02 24.55 6.35
C ILE A 429 27.69 25.17 5.12
N PHE A 430 27.71 24.46 3.99
CA PHE A 430 28.34 24.96 2.77
C PHE A 430 27.63 24.51 1.49
N VAL A 431 27.75 25.36 0.46
CA VAL A 431 27.30 25.10 -0.91
C VAL A 431 28.45 25.39 -1.86
N LYS A 432 28.86 24.40 -2.64
CA LYS A 432 29.96 24.55 -3.60
C LYS A 432 29.47 24.60 -5.03
N ASN A 433 30.23 25.31 -5.85
CA ASN A 433 30.04 25.39 -7.31
C ASN A 433 28.63 25.84 -7.70
N LEU A 434 28.10 26.84 -6.99
CA LEU A 434 26.77 27.40 -7.28
C LEU A 434 26.79 28.07 -8.66
N ASN A 435 25.87 27.64 -9.52
CA ASN A 435 25.57 28.30 -10.79
C ASN A 435 24.06 28.50 -10.91
N LEU A 436 23.63 29.75 -11.06
CA LEU A 436 22.25 30.16 -11.33
C LEU A 436 22.20 31.21 -12.46
N GLU A 437 23.16 31.15 -13.40
CA GLU A 437 23.40 32.17 -14.43
C GLU A 437 22.17 32.43 -15.32
N LYS A 438 21.41 31.38 -15.65
CA LYS A 438 20.17 31.47 -16.46
C LYS A 438 18.90 31.68 -15.64
N SER A 439 18.98 31.62 -14.31
CA SER A 439 17.80 31.72 -13.46
C SER A 439 17.30 33.15 -13.38
N THR A 440 16.02 33.38 -13.67
CA THR A 440 15.39 34.71 -13.64
C THR A 440 14.68 35.01 -12.32
N ASN A 441 14.53 34.01 -11.45
CA ASN A 441 13.91 34.17 -10.14
C ASN A 441 14.61 33.26 -9.11
N ASN A 442 15.38 33.90 -8.22
CA ASN A 442 16.08 33.26 -7.09
C ASN A 442 15.56 33.80 -5.74
N SER A 443 14.31 34.27 -5.71
CA SER A 443 13.69 34.79 -4.49
C SER A 443 13.77 33.77 -3.36
N ASN A 444 14.27 34.20 -2.20
CA ASN A 444 14.42 33.37 -1.00
C ASN A 444 15.22 32.07 -1.20
N ALA A 445 16.10 31.98 -2.21
CA ALA A 445 16.87 30.77 -2.52
C ALA A 445 17.61 30.19 -1.31
N PHE A 446 18.12 31.03 -0.40
CA PHE A 446 18.82 30.62 0.82
C PHE A 446 18.19 31.18 2.10
N PHE A 447 16.90 31.54 2.06
CA PHE A 447 16.23 32.13 3.23
C PHE A 447 16.25 31.18 4.43
N ARG A 448 16.66 31.67 5.61
CA ARG A 448 16.77 30.89 6.86
C ARG A 448 17.69 29.66 6.78
N CYS A 449 18.75 29.71 5.96
CA CYS A 449 19.87 28.77 6.07
C CYS A 449 20.81 29.20 7.21
N ASN A 450 20.32 29.12 8.45
CA ASN A 450 20.95 29.75 9.62
C ASN A 450 22.42 29.34 9.83
N ASN A 451 22.80 28.10 9.50
CA ASN A 451 24.16 27.59 9.65
C ASN A 451 25.07 27.78 8.43
N LEU A 452 24.59 28.41 7.36
CA LEU A 452 25.36 28.55 6.12
C LEU A 452 26.55 29.48 6.35
N LYS A 453 27.75 28.97 6.08
CA LYS A 453 29.02 29.68 6.30
C LYS A 453 29.80 29.91 5.03
N ILE A 454 29.76 28.96 4.09
CA ILE A 454 30.61 28.99 2.89
C ILE A 454 29.76 28.79 1.65
N ILE A 455 29.98 29.66 0.66
CA ILE A 455 29.41 29.54 -0.68
C ILE A 455 30.53 29.74 -1.70
N THR A 456 30.66 28.86 -2.67
CA THR A 456 31.53 29.06 -3.83
C THR A 456 30.73 29.03 -5.12
N PHE A 457 31.21 29.75 -6.14
CA PHE A 457 30.53 29.90 -7.42
C PHE A 457 31.27 29.15 -8.53
N ALA A 458 30.53 28.72 -9.55
CA ALA A 458 31.14 28.22 -10.79
C ALA A 458 31.91 29.34 -11.50
N LYS A 459 33.05 28.99 -12.11
CA LYS A 459 33.95 29.97 -12.73
C LYS A 459 33.27 30.70 -13.89
N ASN A 460 33.24 32.04 -13.84
CA ASN A 460 32.64 32.94 -14.83
C ASN A 460 31.11 32.86 -14.96
N GLU A 461 30.42 32.28 -13.99
CA GLU A 461 28.97 32.04 -14.03
C GLU A 461 28.27 32.85 -12.93
N CYS A 462 28.00 34.12 -13.22
CA CYS A 462 27.44 35.06 -12.24
C CYS A 462 25.91 35.07 -12.26
N ILE A 463 25.32 35.33 -11.09
CA ILE A 463 23.88 35.49 -10.91
C ILE A 463 23.46 36.85 -11.46
N LYS A 464 22.43 36.86 -12.32
CA LYS A 464 21.91 38.06 -13.01
C LYS A 464 20.55 38.54 -12.50
N SER A 465 19.97 37.84 -11.52
CA SER A 465 18.63 38.13 -11.00
C SER A 465 18.60 38.14 -9.48
N THR A 466 17.59 38.81 -8.93
CA THR A 466 17.38 38.99 -7.48
C THR A 466 17.55 37.68 -6.69
N ILE A 467 18.33 37.75 -5.61
CA ILE A 467 18.67 36.63 -4.73
C ILE A 467 18.55 37.02 -3.26
N SER A 468 18.27 36.06 -2.37
CA SER A 468 18.14 36.29 -0.93
C SER A 468 18.90 35.26 -0.12
N PHE A 469 19.70 35.77 0.82
CA PHE A 469 20.37 35.07 1.91
C PHE A 469 19.76 35.45 3.27
N GLY A 470 18.54 36.02 3.30
CA GLY A 470 17.94 36.51 4.53
C GLY A 470 17.92 35.47 5.66
N GLU A 471 18.19 35.90 6.89
CA GLU A 471 18.29 35.06 8.10
C GLU A 471 19.41 33.99 8.05
N CYS A 472 20.40 34.11 7.16
CA CYS A 472 21.63 33.31 7.21
C CYS A 472 22.58 33.83 8.30
N THR A 473 22.21 33.59 9.56
CA THR A 473 22.86 34.15 10.75
C THR A 473 24.36 33.86 10.86
N ASN A 474 24.87 32.80 10.22
CA ASN A 474 26.30 32.44 10.25
C ASN A 474 27.11 32.86 9.01
N LEU A 475 26.52 33.58 8.05
CA LEU A 475 27.30 34.18 6.96
C LEU A 475 28.08 35.39 7.49
N SER A 476 29.42 35.32 7.46
CA SER A 476 30.30 36.41 7.87
C SER A 476 30.31 37.58 6.88
N SER A 477 30.82 38.73 7.29
CA SER A 477 30.97 39.90 6.44
C SER A 477 31.93 39.62 5.27
N GLU A 478 33.01 38.88 5.53
CA GLU A 478 33.96 38.39 4.52
C GLU A 478 33.28 37.53 3.45
N MET A 479 32.41 36.59 3.88
CA MET A 479 31.68 35.73 2.96
C MET A 479 30.66 36.52 2.14
N LEU A 480 29.98 37.50 2.74
CA LEU A 480 29.09 38.41 2.01
C LEU A 480 29.84 39.24 0.97
N ASN A 481 31.02 39.79 1.32
CA ASN A 481 31.87 40.51 0.37
C ASN A 481 32.28 39.61 -0.80
N TYR A 482 32.72 38.38 -0.53
CA TYR A 482 33.02 37.42 -1.59
C TYR A 482 31.81 37.11 -2.49
N ILE A 483 30.60 37.00 -1.92
CA ILE A 483 29.37 36.83 -2.71
C ILE A 483 29.16 38.03 -3.63
N PHE A 484 29.37 39.27 -3.15
CA PHE A 484 29.25 40.47 -3.97
C PHE A 484 30.31 40.51 -5.08
N GLU A 485 31.56 40.16 -4.77
CA GLU A 485 32.69 40.19 -5.70
C GLU A 485 32.58 39.11 -6.78
N THR A 486 32.23 37.88 -6.40
CA THR A 486 32.34 36.70 -7.27
C THR A 486 30.99 36.18 -7.75
N GLY A 487 29.94 36.28 -6.93
CA GLY A 487 28.64 35.69 -7.21
C GLY A 487 27.71 36.56 -8.05
N LEU A 488 27.81 37.88 -7.90
CA LEU A 488 26.91 38.84 -8.57
C LEU A 488 27.50 39.34 -9.89
N ALA A 489 26.66 39.36 -10.93
CA ALA A 489 27.02 39.92 -12.23
C ALA A 489 27.15 41.45 -12.16
N ASP A 490 27.96 42.04 -13.03
CA ASP A 490 27.96 43.49 -13.27
C ASP A 490 26.75 43.85 -14.14
N LEU A 491 25.80 44.58 -13.55
CA LEU A 491 24.56 45.00 -14.18
C LEU A 491 24.58 46.50 -14.52
N THR A 492 25.75 47.12 -14.61
CA THR A 492 25.88 48.54 -14.98
C THR A 492 25.22 48.79 -16.35
N GLY A 493 24.29 49.76 -16.38
CA GLY A 493 23.48 50.07 -17.57
C GLY A 493 22.28 49.14 -17.80
N GLN A 494 21.98 48.23 -16.87
CA GLN A 494 20.80 47.37 -16.88
C GLN A 494 19.84 47.72 -15.73
N ASP A 495 18.69 47.04 -15.64
CA ASP A 495 17.77 47.18 -14.50
C ASP A 495 18.43 46.67 -13.21
N THR A 496 18.27 47.42 -12.12
CA THR A 496 18.83 47.03 -10.82
C THR A 496 18.21 45.73 -10.31
N GLN A 497 19.03 44.89 -9.68
CA GLN A 497 18.60 43.68 -9.00
C GLN A 497 18.83 43.79 -7.50
N THR A 498 18.12 42.98 -6.71
CA THR A 498 18.22 43.03 -5.25
C THR A 498 18.98 41.82 -4.72
N ILE A 499 19.89 42.06 -3.77
CA ILE A 499 20.39 41.04 -2.86
C ILE A 499 19.89 41.33 -1.44
N THR A 500 19.13 40.40 -0.87
CA THR A 500 18.64 40.50 0.51
C THR A 500 19.55 39.74 1.45
N ILE A 501 20.12 40.46 2.42
CA ILE A 501 21.01 39.92 3.47
C ILE A 501 20.47 40.23 4.89
N LYS A 502 19.20 40.64 4.98
CA LYS A 502 18.56 40.97 6.25
C LYS A 502 18.61 39.79 7.22
N GLY A 503 19.17 40.01 8.42
CA GLY A 503 19.37 38.98 9.43
C GLY A 503 20.60 38.09 9.21
N CYS A 504 21.46 38.36 8.22
CA CYS A 504 22.77 37.70 8.13
C CYS A 504 23.72 38.21 9.22
N GLY A 505 24.58 37.33 9.74
CA GLY A 505 25.52 37.67 10.81
C GLY A 505 26.49 38.80 10.44
N GLY A 506 26.99 38.80 9.21
CA GLY A 506 27.90 39.81 8.68
C GLY A 506 27.25 41.04 8.05
N ALA A 507 25.92 41.18 8.10
CA ALA A 507 25.21 42.22 7.33
C ALA A 507 25.58 43.65 7.75
N SER A 508 25.87 43.88 9.03
CA SER A 508 26.25 45.20 9.55
C SER A 508 27.68 45.63 9.17
N GLU A 509 28.55 44.67 8.87
CA GLU A 509 30.01 44.90 8.69
C GLU A 509 30.48 44.69 7.24
N CYS A 510 29.67 44.09 6.37
CA CYS A 510 30.07 43.89 4.98
C CYS A 510 30.21 45.22 4.22
N ASP A 511 30.94 45.21 3.11
CA ASP A 511 31.07 46.36 2.22
C ASP A 511 30.02 46.27 1.10
N VAL A 512 28.93 47.02 1.26
CA VAL A 512 27.86 47.08 0.24
C VAL A 512 28.26 47.77 -1.04
N THR A 513 29.34 48.58 -1.02
CA THR A 513 29.75 49.34 -2.21
C THR A 513 30.18 48.42 -3.35
N ILE A 514 30.67 47.22 -3.03
CA ILE A 514 31.02 46.17 -3.99
C ILE A 514 29.80 45.73 -4.82
N ALA A 515 28.65 45.52 -4.18
CA ALA A 515 27.42 45.15 -4.87
C ALA A 515 26.81 46.36 -5.59
N GLN A 516 26.81 47.52 -4.94
CA GLN A 516 26.26 48.76 -5.51
C GLN A 516 27.01 49.21 -6.76
N SER A 517 28.34 49.05 -6.84
CA SER A 517 29.13 49.36 -8.03
C SER A 517 28.79 48.48 -9.23
N LYS A 518 28.17 47.33 -8.98
CA LYS A 518 27.63 46.41 -10.00
C LYS A 518 26.14 46.63 -10.27
N ASN A 519 25.57 47.74 -9.80
CA ASN A 519 24.15 48.11 -9.92
C ASN A 519 23.17 47.19 -9.15
N TRP A 520 23.61 46.65 -8.00
CA TRP A 520 22.75 45.90 -7.08
C TRP A 520 22.26 46.75 -5.91
N THR A 521 20.98 46.60 -5.59
CA THR A 521 20.40 47.09 -4.34
C THR A 521 20.62 46.05 -3.24
N VAL A 522 21.21 46.48 -2.12
CA VAL A 522 21.41 45.60 -0.95
C VAL A 522 20.38 45.91 0.13
N VAL A 523 19.56 44.92 0.49
CA VAL A 523 18.59 45.03 1.58
C VAL A 523 19.16 44.37 2.83
N ARG A 524 19.46 45.19 3.84
CA ARG A 524 20.02 44.80 5.15
C ARG A 524 18.95 44.68 6.23
#